data_AF-A0A7Y8D316-F1
#
_entry.id   AF-A0A7Y8D316-F1
#
_cell.length_a   1.000
_cell.length_b   1.000
_cell.length_c   1.000
_cell.angle_alpha   90.00
_cell.angle_beta   90.00
_cell.angle_gamma   90.00
#
_symmetry.space_group_name_H-M   'P 1'
#
loop_
_entity.id
_entity.type
_entity.pdbx_description
1 polymer ?
#
loop_
_entity_poly.entity_id
_entity_poly.type
_entity_poly.pdbx_seq_one_letter_code
_entity_poly.pdbx_strand_id
1 'polypeptide(L)'
;MSVRRYHFTGPYHDPYGAAFCLYKPGEINWRHRIIAGVSWNGQTQEAFFFNPDGLTIPLRVNPWEMPAFMRKHGIRREFSTIVGEGPFAMDKQRRLSLTASQLAEWVTYWFTDESYPYSNDAEVWGGWVANDLEEERATSEQSHAFGRDQTDLDTFVDECVAKREEWLTEEYRRRCREDARICAWLKGETHPLISGN
;
A
#
# COMPACT_ATOMS: atom_id res chain seq x y z
N MET A 1 -7.33 -34.51 -9.94
CA MET A 1 -6.66 -33.34 -10.56
C MET A 1 -5.72 -32.72 -9.53
N SER A 2 -4.42 -32.74 -9.78
CA SER A 2 -3.41 -32.21 -8.86
C SER A 2 -3.43 -30.69 -8.90
N VAL A 3 -4.00 -30.05 -7.87
CA VAL A 3 -3.91 -28.60 -7.68
C VAL A 3 -2.43 -28.30 -7.43
N ARG A 4 -1.75 -27.66 -8.39
CA ARG A 4 -0.40 -27.13 -8.17
C ARG A 4 -0.48 -26.20 -6.96
N ARG A 5 0.07 -26.66 -5.84
CA ARG A 5 0.29 -25.83 -4.65
C ARG A 5 1.28 -24.75 -5.07
N TYR A 6 0.80 -23.55 -5.37
CA TYR A 6 1.65 -22.38 -5.45
C TYR A 6 2.15 -22.11 -4.03
N HIS A 7 3.29 -22.68 -3.68
CA HIS A 7 3.94 -22.48 -2.39
C HIS A 7 4.68 -21.14 -2.42
N PHE A 8 3.93 -20.05 -2.26
CA PHE A 8 4.52 -18.83 -1.74
C PHE A 8 4.37 -18.84 -0.21
N THR A 9 5.34 -18.28 0.49
CA THR A 9 5.30 -18.11 1.94
C THR A 9 4.54 -16.83 2.25
N GLY A 10 3.68 -16.85 3.27
CA GLY A 10 2.93 -15.67 3.69
C GLY A 10 1.42 -15.77 3.40
N PRO A 11 0.64 -14.83 3.94
CA PRO A 11 -0.82 -14.82 3.84
C PRO A 11 -1.34 -14.50 2.44
N TYR A 12 -0.54 -13.81 1.64
CA TYR A 12 -0.88 -13.44 0.27
C TYR A 12 0.38 -13.25 -0.58
N HIS A 13 0.20 -13.27 -1.90
CA HIS A 13 1.24 -12.99 -2.88
C HIS A 13 0.74 -11.97 -3.90
N ASP A 14 1.58 -10.99 -4.21
CA ASP A 14 1.36 -10.02 -5.27
C ASP A 14 1.94 -10.56 -6.59
N PRO A 15 1.12 -11.06 -7.52
CA PRO A 15 1.62 -11.58 -8.79
C PRO A 15 2.04 -10.49 -9.79
N TYR A 16 1.74 -9.21 -9.52
CA TYR A 16 2.03 -8.09 -10.42
C TYR A 16 3.23 -7.27 -9.96
N GLY A 17 3.75 -7.49 -8.75
CA GLY A 17 4.88 -6.74 -8.21
C GLY A 17 4.59 -5.26 -7.99
N ALA A 18 3.32 -4.90 -7.76
CA ALA A 18 2.91 -3.55 -7.40
C ALA A 18 3.27 -3.15 -5.95
N ALA A 19 3.78 -4.12 -5.18
CA ALA A 19 4.28 -3.96 -3.81
C ALA A 19 3.17 -3.59 -2.81
N PHE A 20 2.04 -4.29 -2.88
CA PHE A 20 0.97 -4.14 -1.90
C PHE A 20 1.41 -4.58 -0.50
N CYS A 21 1.06 -3.79 0.51
CA CYS A 21 1.48 -4.02 1.88
C CYS A 21 0.43 -3.55 2.90
N LEU A 22 0.57 -3.96 4.15
CA LEU A 22 -0.18 -3.34 5.24
C LEU A 22 0.37 -1.94 5.54
N TYR A 23 -0.48 -1.10 6.14
CA TYR A 23 -0.05 0.17 6.67
C TYR A 23 1.03 -0.01 7.75
N LYS A 24 2.05 0.84 7.70
CA LYS A 24 3.16 0.84 8.66
C LYS A 24 3.30 2.21 9.31
N PRO A 25 2.95 2.36 10.60
CA PRO A 25 3.05 3.64 11.30
C PRO A 25 4.48 4.20 11.26
N GLY A 26 4.61 5.48 10.94
CA GLY A 26 5.89 6.19 10.84
C GLY A 26 6.68 5.95 9.54
N GLU A 27 6.24 5.04 8.67
CA GLU A 27 6.83 4.86 7.34
C GLU A 27 6.04 5.61 6.26
N ILE A 28 6.60 5.65 5.04
CA ILE A 28 5.91 6.14 3.84
C ILE A 28 4.83 5.13 3.43
N ASN A 29 3.58 5.57 3.38
CA ASN A 29 2.42 4.72 3.04
C ASN A 29 1.66 5.32 1.85
N TRP A 30 1.80 4.69 0.68
CA TRP A 30 1.08 5.09 -0.54
C TRP A 30 -0.28 4.43 -0.60
N ARG A 31 -1.34 5.24 -0.57
CA ARG A 31 -2.73 4.85 -0.35
C ARG A 31 -3.16 3.68 -1.21
N HIS A 32 -2.90 3.72 -2.52
CA HIS A 32 -3.43 2.69 -3.42
C HIS A 32 -2.68 1.35 -3.34
N ARG A 33 -1.53 1.30 -2.64
CA ARG A 33 -0.79 0.06 -2.35
C ARG A 33 -1.09 -0.51 -0.97
N ILE A 34 -1.75 0.25 -0.11
CA ILE A 34 -2.11 -0.23 1.21
C ILE A 34 -3.27 -1.23 1.10
N ILE A 35 -3.13 -2.36 1.77
CA ILE A 35 -4.19 -3.33 1.98
C ILE A 35 -4.99 -2.85 3.19
N ALA A 36 -6.13 -2.20 2.93
CA ALA A 36 -7.03 -1.70 3.96
C ALA A 36 -7.88 -2.80 4.58
N GLY A 37 -8.08 -3.91 3.86
CA GLY A 37 -8.83 -5.03 4.38
C GLY A 37 -8.98 -6.18 3.40
N VAL A 38 -9.72 -7.19 3.84
CA VAL A 38 -10.05 -8.38 3.06
C VAL A 38 -11.47 -8.85 3.37
N SER A 39 -12.25 -9.15 2.33
CA SER A 39 -13.49 -9.89 2.44
C SER A 39 -13.20 -11.36 2.24
N TRP A 40 -13.50 -12.18 3.25
CA TRP A 40 -13.06 -13.58 3.32
C TRP A 40 -14.26 -14.53 3.45
N ASN A 41 -14.29 -15.56 2.61
CA ASN A 41 -15.16 -16.72 2.78
C ASN A 41 -14.30 -17.92 3.22
N GLY A 42 -14.47 -18.34 4.48
CA GLY A 42 -13.69 -19.44 5.05
C GLY A 42 -14.04 -20.83 4.51
N GLN A 43 -15.23 -20.99 3.92
CA GLN A 43 -15.69 -22.26 3.33
C GLN A 43 -15.12 -22.46 1.93
N THR A 44 -15.26 -21.45 1.07
CA THR A 44 -14.77 -21.50 -0.32
C THR A 44 -13.29 -21.10 -0.44
N GLN A 45 -12.70 -20.57 0.64
CA GLN A 45 -11.33 -20.05 0.69
C GLN A 45 -11.09 -18.87 -0.27
N GLU A 46 -12.15 -18.17 -0.66
CA GLU A 46 -12.06 -16.99 -1.51
C GLU A 46 -11.78 -15.73 -0.67
N ALA A 47 -10.98 -14.85 -1.25
CA ALA A 47 -10.60 -13.58 -0.64
C ALA A 47 -10.67 -12.44 -1.67
N PHE A 48 -11.24 -11.31 -1.27
CA PHE A 48 -11.15 -10.05 -2.00
C PHE A 48 -10.46 -9.02 -1.11
N PHE A 49 -9.17 -8.79 -1.37
CA PHE A 49 -8.41 -7.73 -0.73
C PHE A 49 -8.80 -6.38 -1.33
N PHE A 50 -8.77 -5.32 -0.54
CA PHE A 50 -9.09 -3.99 -1.03
C PHE A 50 -8.20 -2.92 -0.41
N ASN A 51 -8.02 -1.82 -1.15
CA ASN A 51 -7.28 -0.65 -0.70
C ASN A 51 -8.18 0.32 0.11
N PRO A 52 -7.66 1.43 0.66
CA PRO A 52 -8.45 2.38 1.45
C PRO A 52 -9.61 3.02 0.69
N ASP A 53 -9.58 3.01 -0.64
CA ASP A 53 -10.66 3.53 -1.50
C ASP A 53 -11.67 2.45 -1.89
N GLY A 54 -11.56 1.24 -1.33
CA GLY A 54 -12.45 0.12 -1.60
C GLY A 54 -12.21 -0.58 -2.94
N LEU A 55 -11.15 -0.24 -3.68
CA LEU A 55 -10.80 -0.93 -4.93
C LEU A 55 -10.17 -2.29 -4.63
N THR A 56 -10.62 -3.33 -5.33
CA THR A 56 -10.09 -4.68 -5.15
C THR A 56 -8.68 -4.79 -5.68
N ILE A 57 -7.80 -5.30 -4.82
CA ILE A 57 -6.39 -5.55 -5.10
C ILE A 57 -6.23 -7.01 -5.55
N PRO A 58 -5.57 -7.29 -6.69
CA PRO A 58 -5.49 -8.63 -7.24
C PRO A 58 -4.38 -9.49 -6.61
N LEU A 59 -4.47 -9.68 -5.29
CA LEU A 59 -3.58 -10.57 -4.53
C LEU A 59 -4.05 -12.02 -4.61
N ARG A 60 -3.09 -12.95 -4.61
CA ARG A 60 -3.37 -14.38 -4.42
C ARG A 60 -3.36 -14.68 -2.94
N VAL A 61 -4.40 -15.35 -2.46
CA VAL A 61 -4.55 -15.70 -1.04
C VAL A 61 -3.86 -17.03 -0.70
N ASN A 62 -3.27 -17.11 0.49
CA ASN A 62 -2.87 -18.38 1.11
C ASN A 62 -3.86 -18.73 2.24
N PRO A 63 -4.82 -19.64 1.99
CA PRO A 63 -5.93 -19.87 2.90
C PRO A 63 -5.52 -20.43 4.27
N TRP A 64 -4.32 -21.01 4.37
CA TRP A 64 -3.82 -21.61 5.61
C TRP A 64 -3.20 -20.60 6.56
N GLU A 65 -2.70 -19.47 6.04
CA GLU A 65 -2.09 -18.41 6.85
C GLU A 65 -3.08 -17.26 7.13
N MET A 66 -4.11 -17.10 6.29
CA MET A 66 -5.11 -16.03 6.42
C MET A 66 -5.77 -15.94 7.80
N PRO A 67 -6.25 -17.04 8.44
CA PRO A 67 -6.92 -16.92 9.74
C PRO A 67 -6.04 -16.32 10.83
N ALA A 68 -4.75 -16.68 10.85
CA ALA A 68 -3.79 -16.12 11.80
C ALA A 68 -3.46 -14.66 11.47
N PHE A 69 -3.27 -14.37 10.18
CA PHE A 69 -3.03 -13.01 9.69
C PHE A 69 -4.17 -12.04 10.05
N MET A 70 -5.42 -12.39 9.71
CA MET A 70 -6.59 -11.55 10.00
C MET A 70 -6.83 -11.37 11.50
N ARG A 71 -6.51 -12.38 12.31
CA ARG A 71 -6.58 -12.26 13.78
C ARG A 71 -5.56 -11.28 14.33
N LYS A 72 -4.34 -11.28 13.77
CA LYS A 72 -3.23 -10.44 14.22
C LYS A 72 -3.40 -8.98 13.80
N HIS A 73 -3.87 -8.74 12.58
CA HIS A 73 -3.89 -7.41 11.96
C HIS A 73 -5.28 -6.77 11.89
N GLY A 74 -6.36 -7.54 12.06
CA GLY A 74 -7.73 -7.04 11.99
C GLY A 74 -8.08 -6.11 13.14
N ILE A 75 -8.48 -4.88 12.83
CA ILE A 75 -8.95 -3.88 13.80
C ILE A 75 -10.49 -3.83 13.90
N ARG A 76 -11.20 -4.19 12.83
CA ARG A 76 -12.67 -4.23 12.76
C ARG A 76 -13.14 -5.39 11.89
N ARG A 77 -14.33 -5.91 12.17
CA ARG A 77 -14.97 -7.00 11.40
C ARG A 77 -16.42 -6.69 11.10
N GLU A 78 -16.86 -7.04 9.90
CA GLU A 78 -18.23 -6.89 9.43
C GLU A 78 -18.70 -8.22 8.85
N PHE A 79 -19.76 -8.79 9.43
CA PHE A 79 -20.35 -10.04 8.97
C PHE A 79 -21.29 -9.80 7.79
N SER A 80 -21.43 -10.81 6.93
CA SER A 80 -22.32 -10.75 5.76
C SER A 80 -22.01 -9.57 4.83
N THR A 81 -20.73 -9.21 4.75
CA THR A 81 -20.26 -8.03 4.03
C THR A 81 -19.15 -8.45 3.07
N ILE A 82 -19.18 -7.85 1.88
CA ILE A 82 -18.15 -8.00 0.86
C ILE A 82 -17.82 -6.59 0.37
N VAL A 83 -16.59 -6.17 0.57
CA VAL A 83 -16.01 -4.91 0.09
C VAL A 83 -15.08 -5.21 -1.08
N GLY A 84 -15.03 -4.28 -2.04
CA GLY A 84 -14.26 -4.42 -3.26
C GLY A 84 -15.04 -3.95 -4.48
N GLU A 85 -14.41 -3.10 -5.28
CA GLU A 85 -14.88 -2.65 -6.59
C GLU A 85 -13.75 -2.71 -7.63
N GLY A 86 -14.10 -2.48 -8.90
CA GLY A 86 -13.16 -2.54 -10.01
C GLY A 86 -13.10 -3.92 -10.69
N PRO A 87 -12.26 -4.08 -11.72
CA PRO A 87 -12.21 -5.28 -12.57
C PRO A 87 -11.72 -6.54 -11.85
N PHE A 88 -11.11 -6.40 -10.67
CA PHE A 88 -10.61 -7.52 -9.86
C PHE A 88 -11.59 -7.97 -8.77
N ALA A 89 -12.69 -7.24 -8.57
CA ALA A 89 -13.69 -7.55 -7.56
C ALA A 89 -14.49 -8.80 -7.90
N MET A 90 -15.32 -9.24 -6.96
CA MET A 90 -16.37 -10.22 -7.25
C MET A 90 -17.23 -9.69 -8.40
N ASP A 91 -17.46 -10.54 -9.40
CA ASP A 91 -18.36 -10.22 -10.51
C ASP A 91 -19.69 -9.65 -9.98
N LYS A 92 -20.17 -8.58 -10.63
CA LYS A 92 -21.35 -7.83 -10.15
C LYS A 92 -22.62 -8.68 -10.19
N GLN A 93 -22.79 -9.52 -11.21
CA GLN A 93 -23.96 -10.40 -11.30
C GLN A 93 -23.90 -11.49 -10.22
N ARG A 94 -22.70 -12.06 -9.99
CA ARG A 94 -22.46 -12.99 -8.88
C ARG A 94 -22.78 -12.34 -7.54
N ARG A 95 -22.30 -11.11 -7.29
CA ARG A 95 -22.54 -10.41 -6.02
C ARG A 95 -24.02 -10.15 -5.77
N LEU A 96 -24.77 -9.75 -6.80
CA LEU A 96 -26.21 -9.50 -6.71
C LEU A 96 -27.04 -10.78 -6.58
N SER A 97 -26.53 -11.94 -7.02
CA SER A 97 -27.23 -13.21 -6.95
C SER A 97 -27.00 -14.00 -5.65
N LEU A 98 -26.12 -13.51 -4.76
CA LEU A 98 -25.90 -14.13 -3.45
C LEU A 98 -27.19 -14.10 -2.62
N THR A 99 -27.61 -15.28 -2.14
CA THR A 99 -28.67 -15.36 -1.14
C THR A 99 -28.16 -14.87 0.22
N ALA A 100 -29.08 -14.60 1.16
CA ALA A 100 -28.72 -14.24 2.52
C ALA A 100 -27.84 -15.31 3.21
N SER A 101 -28.11 -16.60 2.94
CA SER A 101 -27.31 -17.70 3.51
C SER A 101 -25.90 -17.77 2.93
N GLN A 102 -25.76 -17.52 1.63
CA GLN A 102 -24.44 -17.47 0.98
C GLN A 102 -23.65 -16.24 1.43
N LEU A 103 -24.32 -15.10 1.60
CA LEU A 103 -23.69 -13.88 2.09
C LEU A 103 -23.21 -14.04 3.54
N ALA A 104 -23.94 -14.79 4.38
CA ALA A 104 -23.57 -15.04 5.78
C ALA A 104 -22.23 -15.78 5.96
N GLU A 105 -21.70 -16.41 4.91
CA GLU A 105 -20.39 -17.05 4.92
C GLU A 105 -19.22 -16.06 4.79
N TRP A 106 -19.52 -14.80 4.43
CA TRP A 106 -18.52 -13.76 4.22
C TRP A 106 -18.32 -12.89 5.45
N VAL A 107 -17.06 -12.60 5.75
CA VAL A 107 -16.67 -11.63 6.77
C VAL A 107 -15.62 -10.69 6.20
N THR A 108 -15.86 -9.39 6.27
CA THR A 108 -14.87 -8.36 5.95
C THR A 108 -14.05 -8.03 7.19
N TYR A 109 -12.73 -8.12 7.07
CA TYR A 109 -11.76 -7.71 8.08
C TYR A 109 -11.08 -6.43 7.59
N TRP A 110 -11.06 -5.41 8.44
CA TRP A 110 -10.37 -4.15 8.19
C TRP A 110 -9.04 -4.12 8.93
N PHE A 111 -8.01 -3.58 8.29
CA PHE A 111 -6.64 -3.41 8.79
C PHE A 111 -6.25 -1.94 8.95
N THR A 112 -7.03 -1.03 8.37
CA THR A 112 -6.93 0.43 8.50
C THR A 112 -8.31 1.02 8.78
N ASP A 113 -8.34 2.25 9.28
CA ASP A 113 -9.54 3.07 9.35
C ASP A 113 -9.34 4.44 8.66
N GLU A 114 -10.38 5.27 8.68
CA GLU A 114 -10.42 6.56 7.99
C GLU A 114 -9.43 7.59 8.55
N SER A 115 -8.91 7.39 9.77
CA SER A 115 -7.98 8.32 10.41
C SER A 115 -6.52 8.16 9.95
N TYR A 116 -6.21 7.10 9.20
CA TYR A 116 -4.85 6.78 8.81
C TYR A 116 -4.31 7.78 7.75
N PRO A 117 -3.18 8.46 8.01
CA PRO A 117 -2.60 9.40 7.06
C PRO A 117 -1.79 8.67 5.98
N TYR A 118 -1.90 9.11 4.73
CA TYR A 118 -1.18 8.55 3.59
C TYR A 118 -0.28 9.58 2.94
N SER A 119 0.86 9.11 2.43
CA SER A 119 1.86 9.96 1.76
C SER A 119 1.37 10.61 0.47
N ASN A 120 0.17 10.27 -0.01
CA ASN A 120 -0.50 11.00 -1.09
C ASN A 120 -0.89 12.43 -0.71
N ASP A 121 -1.07 12.69 0.59
CA ASP A 121 -1.33 14.01 1.12
C ASP A 121 -0.01 14.76 1.27
N ALA A 122 0.03 15.99 0.73
CA ALA A 122 1.20 16.84 0.79
C ALA A 122 1.58 17.22 2.22
N GLU A 123 0.63 17.34 3.15
CA GLU A 123 0.92 17.63 4.56
C GLU A 123 1.59 16.45 5.25
N VAL A 124 1.10 15.23 4.98
CA VAL A 124 1.67 13.99 5.52
C VAL A 124 3.09 13.77 4.97
N TRP A 125 3.28 13.98 3.67
CA TRP A 125 4.60 13.93 3.05
C TRP A 125 5.53 15.01 3.61
N GLY A 126 5.05 16.25 3.73
CA GLY A 126 5.82 17.37 4.27
C GLY A 126 6.30 17.12 5.70
N GLY A 127 5.46 16.53 6.56
CA GLY A 127 5.86 16.14 7.90
C GLY A 127 6.96 15.08 7.92
N TRP A 128 6.91 14.10 7.01
CA TRP A 128 7.97 13.10 6.87
C TRP A 128 9.27 13.72 6.33
N VAL A 129 9.18 14.60 5.33
CA VAL A 129 10.34 15.34 4.78
C VAL A 129 11.01 16.20 5.85
N ALA A 130 10.25 16.89 6.70
CA ALA A 130 10.83 17.70 7.76
C ALA A 130 11.73 16.86 8.69
N ASN A 131 11.25 15.69 9.12
CA ASN A 131 12.04 14.78 9.95
C ASN A 131 13.28 14.26 9.21
N ASP A 132 13.15 13.87 7.93
CA ASP A 132 14.27 13.38 7.12
C ASP A 132 15.35 14.45 6.92
N LEU A 133 14.95 15.72 6.74
CA LEU A 133 15.89 16.85 6.62
C LEU A 133 16.57 17.20 7.95
N GLU A 134 15.90 17.02 9.09
CA GLU A 134 16.53 17.14 10.41
C GLU A 134 17.59 16.05 10.63
N GLU A 135 17.30 14.81 10.23
CA GLU A 135 18.26 13.70 10.27
C GLU A 135 19.46 13.93 9.33
N GLU A 136 19.23 14.44 8.13
CA GLU A 136 20.28 14.79 7.16
C GLU A 136 21.18 15.90 7.71
N ARG A 137 20.59 16.91 8.37
CA ARG A 137 21.34 17.99 9.04
C ARG A 137 22.28 17.42 10.10
N ALA A 138 21.75 16.62 11.03
CA ALA A 138 22.55 16.01 12.10
C ALA A 138 23.64 15.07 11.55
N THR A 139 23.34 14.31 10.51
CA THR A 139 24.30 13.40 9.85
C THR A 139 25.40 14.17 9.13
N SER A 140 25.06 15.29 8.49
CA SER A 140 26.01 16.17 7.81
C SER A 140 26.95 16.85 8.79
N GLU A 141 26.42 17.38 9.91
CA GLU A 141 27.22 17.96 10.99
C GLU A 141 28.23 16.95 11.56
N GLN A 142 27.77 15.74 11.82
CA GLN A 142 28.63 14.65 12.31
C GLN A 142 29.69 14.27 11.26
N SER A 143 29.32 14.17 10.00
CA SER A 143 30.24 13.82 8.90
C SER A 143 31.31 14.88 8.69
N HIS A 144 30.94 16.17 8.79
CA HIS A 144 31.88 17.29 8.71
C HIS A 144 32.90 17.25 9.85
N ALA A 145 32.45 16.99 11.08
CA ALA A 145 33.33 16.89 12.25
C ALA A 145 34.38 15.76 12.15
N PHE A 146 34.07 14.70 11.41
CA PHE A 146 35.02 13.61 11.12
C PHE A 146 35.90 13.87 9.89
N GLY A 147 35.48 14.78 9.01
CA GLY A 147 36.23 15.20 7.82
C GLY A 147 37.42 16.10 8.16
N ARG A 148 38.43 16.11 7.29
CA ARG A 148 39.49 17.14 7.26
C ARG A 148 39.16 18.26 6.28
N ASP A 149 37.87 18.52 6.07
CA ASP A 149 37.42 19.48 5.07
C ASP A 149 37.54 20.92 5.63
N GLN A 150 38.00 21.85 4.79
CA GLN A 150 38.17 23.27 5.17
C GLN A 150 36.91 24.09 4.86
N THR A 151 35.88 23.47 4.30
CA THR A 151 34.59 24.10 4.04
C THR A 151 33.94 24.53 5.34
N ASP A 152 33.36 25.72 5.35
CA ASP A 152 32.54 26.21 6.45
C ASP A 152 31.38 25.25 6.75
N LEU A 153 31.13 24.97 8.04
CA LEU A 153 30.16 23.97 8.48
C LEU A 153 28.75 24.31 8.01
N ASP A 154 28.32 25.57 8.20
CA ASP A 154 26.97 26.00 7.87
C ASP A 154 26.72 25.87 6.36
N THR A 155 27.69 26.30 5.56
CA THR A 155 27.64 26.16 4.09
C THR A 155 27.55 24.70 3.65
N PHE A 156 28.37 23.81 4.24
CA PHE A 156 28.36 22.39 3.91
C PHE A 156 27.02 21.73 4.25
N VAL A 157 26.50 21.98 5.45
CA VAL A 157 25.23 21.41 5.92
C VAL A 157 24.06 21.90 5.07
N ASP A 158 24.00 23.20 4.77
CA ASP A 158 22.94 23.77 3.95
C ASP A 158 22.95 23.20 2.52
N GLU A 159 24.13 22.96 1.93
CA GLU A 159 24.22 22.29 0.63
C GLU A 159 23.72 20.84 0.66
N CYS A 160 24.04 20.08 1.71
CA CYS A 160 23.55 18.71 1.87
C CYS A 160 22.03 18.66 2.00
N VAL A 161 21.47 19.50 2.88
CA VAL A 161 20.02 19.62 3.12
C VAL A 161 19.31 20.06 1.84
N ALA A 162 19.83 21.07 1.12
CA ALA A 162 19.22 21.54 -0.13
C ALA A 162 19.19 20.45 -1.22
N LYS A 163 20.29 19.69 -1.37
CA LYS A 163 20.34 18.54 -2.30
C LYS A 163 19.35 17.45 -1.90
N ARG A 164 19.23 17.18 -0.60
CA ARG A 164 18.28 16.20 -0.07
C ARG A 164 16.84 16.62 -0.33
N GLU A 165 16.50 17.89 -0.08
CA GLU A 165 15.18 18.45 -0.33
C GLU A 165 14.79 18.40 -1.82
N GLU A 166 15.71 18.74 -2.72
CA GLU A 166 15.49 18.64 -4.17
C GLU A 166 15.19 17.18 -4.58
N TRP A 167 15.99 16.23 -4.08
CA TRP A 167 15.80 14.81 -4.35
C TRP A 167 14.45 14.31 -3.82
N LEU A 168 14.08 14.66 -2.59
CA LEU A 168 12.80 14.30 -1.97
C LEU A 168 11.62 14.87 -2.76
N THR A 169 11.75 16.08 -3.27
CA THR A 169 10.72 16.72 -4.09
C THR A 169 10.48 15.96 -5.39
N GLU A 170 11.54 15.53 -6.09
CA GLU A 170 11.38 14.74 -7.31
C GLU A 170 10.87 13.32 -7.02
N GLU A 171 11.36 12.69 -5.96
CA GLU A 171 10.88 11.38 -5.53
C GLU A 171 9.38 11.43 -5.20
N TYR A 172 8.91 12.48 -4.53
CA TYR A 172 7.49 12.70 -4.28
C TYR A 172 6.67 12.71 -5.56
N ARG A 173 7.06 13.55 -6.54
CA ARG A 173 6.38 13.63 -7.85
C ARG A 173 6.39 12.30 -8.58
N ARG A 174 7.51 11.57 -8.54
CA ARG A 174 7.64 10.27 -9.17
C ARG A 174 6.68 9.26 -8.53
N ARG A 175 6.64 9.19 -7.20
CA ARG A 175 5.79 8.26 -6.46
C ARG A 175 4.31 8.58 -6.57
N CYS A 176 3.91 9.86 -6.54
CA CYS A 176 2.53 10.26 -6.81
C CYS A 176 2.06 9.78 -8.19
N ARG A 177 2.90 9.94 -9.23
CA ARG A 177 2.59 9.45 -10.59
C ARG A 177 2.47 7.94 -10.63
N GLU A 178 3.35 7.22 -9.94
CA GLU A 178 3.35 5.76 -9.88
C GLU A 178 2.09 5.24 -9.15
N ASP A 179 1.74 5.85 -8.03
CA ASP A 179 0.56 5.48 -7.25
C ASP A 179 -0.76 5.83 -7.98
N ALA A 180 -0.80 6.96 -8.70
CA ALA A 180 -1.93 7.30 -9.57
C ALA A 180 -2.11 6.30 -10.72
N ARG A 181 -1.02 5.77 -11.29
CA ARG A 181 -1.09 4.70 -12.30
C ARG A 181 -1.66 3.41 -11.73
N ILE A 182 -1.28 3.04 -10.51
CA ILE A 182 -1.86 1.89 -9.82
C ILE A 182 -3.35 2.12 -9.58
N CYS A 183 -3.75 3.30 -9.12
CA CYS A 183 -5.17 3.66 -8.96
C CYS A 183 -5.96 3.47 -10.27
N ALA A 184 -5.50 4.06 -11.38
CA ALA A 184 -6.16 3.94 -12.68
C ALA A 184 -6.25 2.47 -13.14
N TRP A 185 -5.19 1.68 -12.92
CA TRP A 185 -5.21 0.25 -13.23
C TRP A 185 -6.22 -0.52 -12.37
N LEU A 186 -6.27 -0.26 -11.07
CA LEU A 186 -7.24 -0.87 -10.15
C LEU A 186 -8.69 -0.44 -10.45
N LYS A 187 -8.91 0.69 -11.13
CA LYS A 187 -10.22 1.10 -11.65
C LYS A 187 -10.54 0.49 -13.02
N GLY A 188 -9.57 -0.11 -13.70
CA GLY A 188 -9.70 -0.58 -15.08
C GLY A 188 -9.64 0.53 -16.13
N GLU A 189 -9.16 1.72 -15.75
CA GLU A 189 -9.08 2.91 -16.61
C GLU A 189 -7.81 2.94 -17.49
N THR A 190 -6.88 2.01 -17.30
CA THR A 190 -5.58 2.07 -18.00
C THR A 190 -5.70 1.85 -19.51
N HIS A 191 -5.59 2.95 -20.24
CA HIS A 191 -5.16 3.02 -21.64
C HIS A 191 -3.75 2.42 -21.81
N PRO A 192 -3.48 1.69 -22.91
CA PRO A 192 -2.13 1.24 -23.21
C PRO A 192 -1.22 2.44 -23.45
N LEU A 193 -0.03 2.43 -22.84
CA LEU A 193 1.06 3.27 -23.31
C LEU A 193 1.43 2.76 -24.70
N ILE A 194 1.05 3.51 -25.74
CA ILE A 194 1.81 3.51 -26.98
C ILE A 194 3.18 4.04 -26.56
N SER A 195 4.15 3.14 -26.41
CA SER A 195 5.56 3.51 -26.34
C SER A 195 5.88 4.30 -27.61
N GLY A 196 5.99 5.62 -27.48
CA GLY A 196 6.42 6.49 -28.56
C GLY A 196 7.95 6.52 -28.60
N ASN A 197 8.48 5.98 -29.71
CA ASN A 197 9.80 6.15 -30.34
C ASN A 197 11.05 6.35 -29.46
#